data_AF-A0AAV4ADS3-F1
#
_entry.id   AF-A0AAV4ADS3-F1
#
_cell.length_a   1.000
_cell.length_b   1.000
_cell.length_c   1.000
_cell.angle_alpha   90.00
_cell.angle_beta   90.00
_cell.angle_gamma   90.00
#
_symmetry.space_group_name_H-M   'P 1'
#
loop_
_entity.id
_entity.type
_entity.pdbx_description
1 polymer ?
#
loop_
_entity_poly.entity_id
_entity_poly.type
_entity_poly.pdbx_seq_one_letter_code
_entity_poly.pdbx_strand_id
1 'polypeptide(L)'
;MSPTHVILCVTAVLAASQAMSLMEDLADANCTALVDLLKSTGLDKEVESGYLTLFAPTNDAFKMLPDDLTKTVTGNATILAAVLSFHATSSIFRAQDAVPNMLIDTVLKGSKIRVNIYDDKAGGSIVAVNGAKVIKADIPASNGIVHIIDRVMFPPAGTFYELVSMSEAHTELKKVIDSVSYKNVLDSHTGTFFAPTDDAFKALEAQLKARGVNLDGNSVAVKEFIDYHVLDTVVYSVGAKTGMYDTWNHGERLGVTMMANGTAKINQATVILGDIPATNGVMHVIDSVLIPEPYATNIVIG
;
A
#
# COMPACT_ATOMS: atom_id res chain seq x y z
N MET A 1 23.66 -11.33 77.31
CA MET A 1 22.96 -12.16 76.30
C MET A 1 22.16 -11.20 75.42
N SER A 2 22.50 -11.09 74.14
CA SER A 2 21.65 -10.41 73.12
C SER A 2 20.47 -11.34 72.72
N PRO A 3 19.47 -10.91 71.92
CA PRO A 3 19.62 -10.49 70.50
C PRO A 3 18.91 -9.14 70.20
N THR A 4 19.25 -8.25 69.25
CA THR A 4 19.70 -8.29 67.83
C THR A 4 18.63 -8.71 66.80
N HIS A 5 18.36 -7.78 65.86
CA HIS A 5 17.66 -7.89 64.56
C HIS A 5 16.11 -7.83 64.61
N VAL A 6 15.37 -7.25 63.65
CA VAL A 6 15.62 -6.99 62.22
C VAL A 6 14.83 -5.74 61.80
N ILE A 7 15.49 -4.71 61.25
CA ILE A 7 14.80 -3.72 60.40
C ILE A 7 14.55 -4.44 59.07
N LEU A 8 13.30 -4.82 58.82
CA LEU A 8 12.89 -5.42 57.55
C LEU A 8 12.83 -4.28 56.51
N CYS A 9 13.98 -3.90 55.98
CA CYS A 9 14.05 -3.15 54.75
C CYS A 9 13.61 -4.10 53.64
N VAL A 10 12.31 -4.12 53.35
CA VAL A 10 11.78 -4.77 52.14
C VAL A 10 12.30 -3.94 50.98
N THR A 11 13.51 -4.23 50.52
CA THR A 11 13.94 -3.87 49.17
C THR A 11 13.07 -4.69 48.23
N ALA A 12 11.88 -4.17 47.92
CA ALA A 12 11.18 -4.51 46.71
C ALA A 12 12.08 -4.04 45.56
N VAL A 13 12.96 -4.94 45.11
CA VAL A 13 13.55 -4.84 43.79
C VAL A 13 12.38 -5.00 42.84
N LEU A 14 11.80 -3.89 42.39
CA LEU A 14 11.08 -3.90 41.12
C LEU A 14 12.10 -4.36 40.09
N ALA A 15 12.04 -5.63 39.71
CA ALA A 15 12.59 -6.04 38.44
C ALA A 15 11.77 -5.30 37.39
N ALA A 16 12.26 -4.13 36.97
CA ALA A 16 11.90 -3.60 35.67
C ALA A 16 12.30 -4.70 34.68
N SER A 17 11.31 -5.42 34.15
CA SER A 17 11.50 -6.27 32.98
C SER A 17 12.17 -5.39 31.94
N GLN A 18 13.45 -5.62 31.66
CA GLN A 18 14.12 -4.89 30.58
C GLN A 18 13.33 -5.20 29.31
N ALA A 19 12.94 -4.18 28.57
CA ALA A 19 12.30 -4.37 27.27
C ALA A 19 13.25 -5.19 26.39
N MET A 20 12.72 -6.20 25.71
CA MET A 20 13.48 -7.00 24.76
C MET A 20 13.97 -6.11 23.61
N SER A 21 15.03 -6.52 22.91
CA SER A 21 15.45 -5.85 21.68
C SER A 21 14.42 -6.04 20.57
N LEU A 22 14.47 -5.23 19.51
CA LEU A 22 13.63 -5.40 18.33
C LEU A 22 13.70 -6.84 17.79
N MET A 23 14.91 -7.41 17.67
CA MET A 23 15.10 -8.77 17.16
C MET A 23 14.50 -9.86 18.06
N GLU A 24 14.53 -9.66 19.38
CA GLU A 24 13.90 -10.55 20.36
C GLU A 24 12.37 -10.44 20.31
N ASP A 25 11.83 -9.22 20.25
CA ASP A 25 10.37 -8.99 20.10
C ASP A 25 9.81 -9.63 18.82
N LEU A 26 10.56 -9.60 17.72
CA LEU A 26 10.18 -10.29 16.47
C LEU A 26 10.05 -11.80 16.66
N ALA A 27 11.01 -12.41 17.35
CA ALA A 27 11.02 -13.85 17.60
C ALA A 27 9.83 -14.24 18.48
N ASP A 28 9.59 -13.49 19.55
CA ASP A 28 8.47 -13.69 20.47
C ASP A 28 7.11 -13.46 19.80
N ALA A 29 7.03 -12.54 18.83
CA ALA A 29 5.84 -12.29 18.02
C ALA A 29 5.64 -13.30 16.87
N ASN A 30 6.48 -14.33 16.76
CA ASN A 30 6.45 -15.34 15.70
C ASN A 30 6.64 -14.76 14.28
N CYS A 31 7.46 -13.72 14.15
CA CYS A 31 7.94 -13.15 12.88
C CYS A 31 9.28 -13.78 12.45
N THR A 32 9.40 -15.10 12.57
CA THR A 32 10.67 -15.83 12.38
C THR A 32 11.22 -15.74 10.96
N ALA A 33 10.37 -15.72 9.94
CA ALA A 33 10.81 -15.56 8.55
C ALA A 33 11.51 -14.21 8.32
N LEU A 34 11.03 -13.14 8.95
CA LEU A 34 11.68 -11.83 8.89
C LEU A 34 13.04 -11.87 9.60
N VAL A 35 13.11 -12.47 10.79
CA VAL A 35 14.36 -12.62 11.55
C VAL A 35 15.42 -13.34 10.72
N ASP A 36 15.05 -14.43 10.05
CA ASP A 36 15.96 -15.20 9.21
C ASP A 36 16.45 -14.38 7.99
N LEU A 37 15.56 -13.62 7.35
CA LEU A 37 15.93 -12.75 6.22
C LEU A 37 16.86 -11.62 6.64
N LEU A 38 16.60 -10.97 7.78
CA LEU A 38 17.47 -9.92 8.33
C LEU A 38 18.88 -10.45 8.62
N LYS A 39 18.99 -11.63 9.25
CA LYS A 39 20.27 -12.30 9.49
C LYS A 39 20.98 -12.69 8.20
N SER A 40 20.25 -13.21 7.21
CA SER A 40 20.84 -13.64 5.94
C SER A 40 21.44 -12.49 5.13
N THR A 41 20.94 -11.26 5.33
CA THR A 41 21.39 -10.04 4.65
C THR A 41 22.38 -9.23 5.49
N GLY A 42 22.54 -9.54 6.78
CA GLY A 42 23.35 -8.77 7.72
C GLY A 42 22.70 -7.47 8.19
N LEU A 43 21.44 -7.23 7.84
CA LEU A 43 20.65 -6.07 8.27
C LEU A 43 20.19 -6.17 9.73
N ASP A 44 20.25 -7.37 10.32
CA ASP A 44 20.04 -7.59 11.75
C ASP A 44 20.91 -6.66 12.61
N LYS A 45 22.17 -6.45 12.25
CA LYS A 45 23.08 -5.55 12.96
C LYS A 45 22.68 -4.08 12.87
N GLU A 46 22.14 -3.66 11.73
CA GLU A 46 21.61 -2.30 11.55
C GLU A 46 20.35 -2.10 12.39
N VAL A 47 19.48 -3.11 12.46
CA VAL A 47 18.29 -3.10 13.30
C VAL A 47 18.67 -3.06 14.79
N GLU A 48 19.64 -3.85 15.23
CA GLU A 48 20.09 -3.90 16.63
C GLU A 48 20.78 -2.59 17.08
N SER A 49 21.55 -1.95 16.20
CA SER A 49 22.29 -0.73 16.55
C SER A 49 21.48 0.56 16.40
N GLY A 50 20.37 0.53 15.67
CA GLY A 50 19.50 1.68 15.44
C GLY A 50 18.50 1.94 16.57
N TYR A 51 17.94 3.16 16.58
CA TYR A 51 16.73 3.49 17.34
C TYR A 51 15.62 3.84 16.35
N LEU A 52 14.78 2.85 16.03
CA LEU A 52 13.89 2.89 14.85
C LEU A 52 12.49 2.33 15.11
N THR A 53 11.60 2.52 14.15
CA THR A 53 10.34 1.76 14.08
C THR A 53 10.47 0.66 13.06
N LEU A 54 10.15 -0.57 13.45
CA LEU A 54 10.14 -1.72 12.57
C LEU A 54 8.71 -2.19 12.31
N PHE A 55 8.31 -2.19 11.05
CA PHE A 55 7.07 -2.81 10.61
C PHE A 55 7.34 -4.25 10.23
N ALA A 56 6.89 -5.20 11.04
CA ALA A 56 7.25 -6.59 10.94
C ALA A 56 6.14 -7.43 10.30
N PRO A 57 6.31 -7.94 9.07
CA PRO A 57 5.34 -8.85 8.48
C PRO A 57 5.28 -10.15 9.28
N THR A 58 4.07 -10.67 9.48
CA THR A 58 3.88 -12.01 10.04
C THR A 58 4.42 -13.09 9.12
N ASN A 59 4.65 -14.30 9.64
CA ASN A 59 4.99 -15.45 8.81
C ASN A 59 3.91 -15.75 7.74
N ASP A 60 2.63 -15.48 8.04
CA ASP A 60 1.54 -15.67 7.08
C ASP A 60 1.57 -14.59 5.98
N ALA A 61 2.02 -13.37 6.28
CA ALA A 61 2.25 -12.32 5.28
C ALA A 61 3.24 -12.77 4.20
N PHE A 62 4.33 -13.45 4.59
CA PHE A 62 5.30 -14.00 3.64
C PHE A 62 4.70 -15.15 2.81
N LYS A 63 3.84 -16.00 3.39
CA LYS A 63 3.16 -17.08 2.66
C LYS A 63 2.13 -16.57 1.65
N MET A 64 1.60 -15.36 1.83
CA MET A 64 0.66 -14.74 0.91
C MET A 64 1.33 -14.16 -0.34
N LEU A 65 2.66 -14.06 -0.37
CA LEU A 65 3.37 -13.58 -1.56
C LEU A 65 3.27 -14.60 -2.70
N PRO A 66 2.99 -14.17 -3.94
CA PRO A 66 3.08 -15.03 -5.11
C PRO A 66 4.48 -15.66 -5.23
N ASP A 67 4.56 -16.92 -5.65
CA ASP A 67 5.82 -17.67 -5.76
C ASP A 67 6.87 -16.95 -6.60
N ASP A 68 6.47 -16.35 -7.71
CA ASP A 68 7.38 -15.65 -8.61
C ASP A 68 7.91 -14.34 -8.00
N LEU A 69 7.07 -13.64 -7.23
CA LEU A 69 7.49 -12.45 -6.49
C LEU A 69 8.44 -12.85 -5.35
N THR A 70 8.14 -13.92 -4.62
CA THR A 70 9.02 -14.46 -3.59
C THR A 70 10.39 -14.80 -4.16
N LYS A 71 10.46 -15.56 -5.26
CA LYS A 71 11.72 -15.90 -5.95
C LYS A 71 12.48 -14.66 -6.42
N THR A 72 11.78 -13.66 -6.95
CA THR A 72 12.39 -12.41 -7.43
C THR A 72 13.04 -11.65 -6.28
N VAL A 73 12.33 -11.53 -5.15
CA VAL A 73 12.81 -10.82 -3.97
C VAL A 73 13.95 -11.58 -3.32
N THR A 74 13.78 -12.87 -3.00
CA THR A 74 14.80 -13.65 -2.29
C THR A 74 15.99 -14.04 -3.17
N GLY A 75 15.80 -14.09 -4.49
CA GLY A 75 16.82 -14.43 -5.47
C GLY A 75 17.75 -13.27 -5.84
N ASN A 76 17.44 -12.04 -5.39
CA ASN A 76 18.24 -10.85 -5.67
C ASN A 76 18.54 -10.09 -4.37
N ALA A 77 19.80 -10.17 -3.92
CA ALA A 77 20.23 -9.57 -2.66
C ALA A 77 19.97 -8.05 -2.58
N THR A 78 20.08 -7.33 -3.70
CA THR A 78 19.81 -5.88 -3.75
C THR A 78 18.31 -5.59 -3.55
N ILE A 79 17.45 -6.38 -4.20
CA ILE A 79 15.99 -6.24 -4.03
C ILE A 79 15.59 -6.63 -2.61
N LEU A 80 16.10 -7.75 -2.10
CA LEU A 80 15.82 -8.19 -0.73
C LEU A 80 16.23 -7.13 0.29
N ALA A 81 17.45 -6.59 0.20
CA ALA A 81 17.91 -5.54 1.08
C ALA A 81 17.03 -4.30 1.01
N ALA A 82 16.63 -3.86 -0.19
CA ALA A 82 15.71 -2.73 -0.35
C ALA A 82 14.34 -2.99 0.29
N VAL A 83 13.76 -4.17 0.10
CA VAL A 83 12.49 -4.57 0.74
C VAL A 83 12.63 -4.58 2.26
N LEU A 84 13.68 -5.19 2.81
CA LEU A 84 13.89 -5.24 4.27
C LEU A 84 14.14 -3.85 4.87
N SER A 85 14.99 -3.02 4.25
CA SER A 85 15.24 -1.64 4.70
C SER A 85 13.99 -0.76 4.61
N PHE A 86 13.06 -1.05 3.70
CA PHE A 86 11.80 -0.33 3.58
C PHE A 86 10.83 -0.61 4.73
N HIS A 87 10.99 -1.74 5.44
CA HIS A 87 10.19 -2.06 6.63
C HIS A 87 10.64 -1.31 7.88
N ALA A 88 11.76 -0.59 7.84
CA ALA A 88 12.28 0.19 8.96
C ALA A 88 12.22 1.70 8.68
N THR A 89 11.84 2.50 9.68
CA THR A 89 11.86 3.97 9.60
C THR A 89 13.03 4.57 10.35
N SER A 90 13.49 5.73 9.90
CA SER A 90 14.59 6.45 10.59
C SER A 90 14.13 7.22 11.84
N SER A 91 12.83 7.16 12.17
CA SER A 91 12.22 7.81 13.33
C SER A 91 11.29 6.86 14.09
N ILE A 92 10.94 7.23 15.31
CA ILE A 92 9.90 6.55 16.08
C ILE A 92 8.52 6.99 15.60
N PHE A 93 7.67 6.03 15.28
CA PHE A 93 6.27 6.19 14.90
C PHE A 93 5.40 5.40 15.85
N ARG A 94 4.44 6.08 16.49
CA ARG A 94 3.40 5.43 17.29
C ARG A 94 2.08 5.43 16.53
N ALA A 95 1.27 4.39 16.72
CA ALA A 95 0.01 4.28 15.98
C ALA A 95 -0.97 5.41 16.31
N GLN A 96 -0.92 5.95 17.54
CA GLN A 96 -1.72 7.12 17.94
C GLN A 96 -1.37 8.41 17.19
N ASP A 97 -0.15 8.51 16.63
CA ASP A 97 0.33 9.69 15.90
C ASP A 97 -0.05 9.61 14.41
N ALA A 98 -0.68 8.51 13.99
CA ALA A 98 -1.14 8.33 12.62
C ALA A 98 -2.14 9.42 12.24
N VAL A 99 -1.98 9.96 11.04
CA VAL A 99 -2.97 10.81 10.39
C VAL A 99 -3.14 10.33 8.93
N PRO A 100 -4.30 10.57 8.30
CA PRO A 100 -4.50 10.18 6.91
C PRO A 100 -3.40 10.75 6.00
N ASN A 101 -2.92 9.92 5.07
CA ASN A 101 -1.91 10.28 4.07
C ASN A 101 -0.54 10.73 4.62
N MET A 102 -0.22 10.43 5.88
CA MET A 102 1.09 10.74 6.46
C MET A 102 2.22 10.01 5.71
N LEU A 103 3.35 10.68 5.52
CA LEU A 103 4.55 10.08 4.93
C LEU A 103 5.68 10.02 5.96
N ILE A 104 6.32 8.86 6.09
CA ILE A 104 7.40 8.60 7.03
C ILE A 104 8.65 8.15 6.26
N ASP A 105 9.80 8.75 6.57
CA ASP A 105 11.07 8.37 5.97
C ASP A 105 11.53 6.99 6.42
N THR A 106 11.88 6.15 5.44
CA THR A 106 12.43 4.81 5.69
C THR A 106 13.95 4.82 5.84
N VAL A 107 14.52 3.71 6.29
CA VAL A 107 15.97 3.48 6.25
C VAL A 107 16.44 3.42 4.79
N LEU A 108 15.61 2.89 3.88
CA LEU A 108 15.83 2.96 2.45
C LEU A 108 15.75 4.41 1.95
N LYS A 109 16.91 5.02 1.66
CA LYS A 109 16.99 6.43 1.26
C LYS A 109 16.11 6.76 0.05
N GLY A 110 15.42 7.88 0.14
CA GLY A 110 14.50 8.35 -0.92
C GLY A 110 13.13 7.67 -0.92
N SER A 111 12.93 6.63 -0.10
CA SER A 111 11.65 5.93 0.01
C SER A 111 10.90 6.32 1.29
N LYS A 112 9.58 6.48 1.16
CA LYS A 112 8.68 6.83 2.26
C LYS A 112 7.57 5.80 2.41
N ILE A 113 7.24 5.46 3.66
CA ILE A 113 6.01 4.73 3.97
C ILE A 113 4.87 5.73 4.04
N ARG A 114 3.75 5.39 3.40
CA ARG A 114 2.48 6.10 3.50
C ARG A 114 1.60 5.42 4.53
N VAL A 115 1.19 6.19 5.54
CA VAL A 115 0.26 5.75 6.58
C VAL A 115 -1.12 6.28 6.26
N ASN A 116 -2.13 5.43 6.38
CA ASN A 116 -3.53 5.78 6.28
C ASN A 116 -4.32 5.22 7.46
N ILE A 117 -5.44 5.87 7.75
CA ILE A 117 -6.42 5.41 8.74
C ILE A 117 -7.72 5.16 8.00
N TYR A 118 -8.30 4.00 8.23
CA TYR A 118 -9.58 3.59 7.68
C TYR A 118 -10.51 3.18 8.82
N ASP A 119 -11.82 3.36 8.70
CA ASP A 119 -12.71 2.84 9.76
C ASP A 119 -12.88 1.32 9.60
N ASP A 120 -12.83 0.62 10.72
CA ASP A 120 -13.15 -0.79 10.80
C ASP A 120 -14.66 -1.02 10.69
N LYS A 121 -15.07 -2.16 10.13
CA LYS A 121 -16.48 -2.56 10.05
C LYS A 121 -17.11 -2.73 11.43
N ALA A 122 -16.30 -3.00 12.45
CA ALA A 122 -16.72 -3.12 13.85
C ALA A 122 -16.77 -1.77 14.61
N GLY A 123 -16.55 -0.63 13.93
CA GLY A 123 -16.61 0.70 14.54
C GLY A 123 -15.30 1.19 15.20
N GLY A 124 -14.19 0.48 14.97
CA GLY A 124 -12.84 0.92 15.32
C GLY A 124 -12.12 1.64 14.17
N SER A 125 -10.81 1.81 14.32
CA SER A 125 -9.93 2.34 13.26
C SER A 125 -8.88 1.30 12.89
N ILE A 126 -8.54 1.23 11.61
CA ILE A 126 -7.49 0.42 11.03
C ILE A 126 -6.37 1.37 10.61
N VAL A 127 -5.20 1.22 11.22
CA VAL A 127 -3.97 1.85 10.73
C VAL A 127 -3.36 0.94 9.67
N ALA A 128 -3.06 1.50 8.50
CA ALA A 128 -2.42 0.80 7.41
C ALA A 128 -1.16 1.54 6.96
N VAL A 129 -0.11 0.78 6.66
CA VAL A 129 1.19 1.28 6.16
C VAL A 129 1.45 0.66 4.79
N ASN A 130 1.49 1.48 3.73
CA ASN A 130 1.54 1.02 2.34
C ASN A 130 0.51 -0.09 2.02
N GLY A 131 -0.68 -0.02 2.63
CA GLY A 131 -1.74 -1.02 2.46
C GLY A 131 -1.62 -2.28 3.31
N ALA A 132 -0.54 -2.44 4.08
CA ALA A 132 -0.42 -3.48 5.10
C ALA A 132 -1.13 -3.04 6.38
N LYS A 133 -2.04 -3.87 6.91
CA LYS A 133 -2.76 -3.62 8.16
C LYS A 133 -1.80 -3.78 9.33
N VAL A 134 -1.77 -2.82 10.24
CA VAL A 134 -1.13 -3.01 11.56
C VAL A 134 -2.04 -3.90 12.41
N ILE A 135 -1.59 -5.13 12.67
CA ILE A 135 -2.29 -6.13 13.49
C ILE A 135 -2.07 -5.84 14.98
N LYS A 136 -0.82 -5.56 15.35
CA LYS A 136 -0.41 -5.25 16.73
C LYS A 136 0.54 -4.08 16.70
N ALA A 137 0.13 -2.99 17.31
CA ALA A 137 0.87 -1.73 17.31
C ALA A 137 1.67 -1.52 18.59
N ASP A 138 2.63 -0.60 18.52
CA ASP A 138 3.29 0.04 19.66
C ASP A 138 3.96 -0.96 20.64
N ILE A 139 4.55 -2.04 20.13
CA ILE A 139 5.30 -3.00 20.95
C ILE A 139 6.64 -2.35 21.33
N PRO A 140 6.89 -2.08 22.63
CA PRO A 140 8.10 -1.39 23.05
C PRO A 140 9.31 -2.32 23.05
N ALA A 141 10.35 -1.93 22.32
CA ALA A 141 11.65 -2.58 22.35
C ALA A 141 12.69 -1.67 23.02
N SER A 142 13.78 -2.24 23.55
CA SER A 142 14.89 -1.48 24.13
C SER A 142 15.55 -0.50 23.15
N ASN A 143 15.47 -0.80 21.86
CA ASN A 143 16.05 -0.01 20.78
C ASN A 143 15.00 0.46 19.74
N GLY A 144 13.71 0.58 20.12
CA GLY A 144 12.71 1.11 19.20
C GLY A 144 11.26 0.71 19.48
N ILE A 145 10.47 0.63 18.41
CA ILE A 145 9.09 0.13 18.45
C ILE A 145 8.88 -0.88 17.32
N VAL A 146 8.16 -1.97 17.61
CA VAL A 146 7.68 -2.91 16.59
C VAL A 146 6.18 -2.71 16.35
N HIS A 147 5.78 -2.68 15.08
CA HIS A 147 4.40 -2.84 14.64
C HIS A 147 4.30 -4.12 13.80
N ILE A 148 3.47 -5.07 14.21
CA ILE A 148 3.23 -6.30 13.44
C ILE A 148 2.23 -6.01 12.33
N ILE A 149 2.55 -6.39 11.10
CA ILE A 149 1.73 -6.15 9.90
C ILE A 149 1.33 -7.43 9.17
N ASP A 150 0.21 -7.39 8.47
CA ASP A 150 -0.38 -8.56 7.80
C ASP A 150 0.16 -8.84 6.38
N ARG A 151 1.01 -7.96 5.85
CA ARG A 151 1.55 -8.02 4.49
C ARG A 151 2.99 -7.57 4.44
N VAL A 152 3.74 -8.08 3.46
CA VAL A 152 5.08 -7.57 3.14
C VAL A 152 4.93 -6.28 2.33
N MET A 153 5.62 -5.22 2.73
CA MET A 153 5.63 -3.94 2.03
C MET A 153 6.71 -3.90 0.95
N PHE A 154 6.38 -3.26 -0.17
CA PHE A 154 7.32 -3.00 -1.26
C PHE A 154 7.56 -1.50 -1.43
N PRO A 155 8.81 -1.06 -1.64
CA PRO A 155 9.08 0.31 -2.03
C PRO A 155 8.31 0.67 -3.31
N PRO A 156 7.72 1.87 -3.41
CA PRO A 156 7.13 2.31 -4.67
C PRO A 156 8.21 2.39 -5.76
N ALA A 157 7.96 1.76 -6.91
CA ALA A 157 8.91 1.74 -8.03
C ALA A 157 8.88 3.03 -8.88
N GLY A 158 7.90 3.89 -8.67
CA GLY A 158 7.74 5.15 -9.41
C GLY A 158 6.39 5.82 -9.17
N THR A 159 6.12 6.86 -9.95
CA THR A 159 4.80 7.51 -10.04
C THR A 159 3.80 6.64 -10.80
N PHE A 160 2.52 7.04 -10.86
CA PHE A 160 1.51 6.39 -11.70
C PHE A 160 1.96 6.21 -13.15
N TYR A 161 2.50 7.25 -13.80
CA TYR A 161 2.96 7.12 -15.18
C TYR A 161 4.15 6.16 -15.33
N GLU A 162 5.08 6.18 -14.39
CA GLU A 162 6.25 5.30 -14.42
C GLU A 162 5.84 3.83 -14.26
N LEU A 163 4.90 3.54 -13.35
CA LEU A 163 4.33 2.21 -13.18
C LEU A 163 3.63 1.71 -14.45
N VAL A 164 2.81 2.55 -15.07
CA VAL A 164 2.19 2.24 -16.37
C VAL A 164 3.24 1.98 -17.43
N SER A 165 4.29 2.81 -17.48
CA SER A 165 5.34 2.72 -18.50
C SER A 165 6.23 1.48 -18.37
N MET A 166 6.40 0.95 -17.16
CA MET A 166 7.16 -0.28 -16.89
C MET A 166 6.32 -1.55 -17.10
N SER A 167 5.00 -1.42 -17.21
CA SER A 167 4.09 -2.56 -17.27
C SER A 167 3.77 -2.99 -18.70
N GLU A 168 4.06 -4.25 -19.03
CA GLU A 168 3.68 -4.86 -20.31
C GLU A 168 2.15 -5.00 -20.50
N ALA A 169 1.36 -4.96 -19.41
CA ALA A 169 -0.10 -5.08 -19.46
C ALA A 169 -0.85 -3.74 -19.67
N HIS A 170 -0.14 -2.61 -19.77
CA HIS A 170 -0.73 -1.25 -19.81
C HIS A 170 -0.21 -0.43 -21.00
N THR A 171 0.12 -1.08 -22.12
CA THR A 171 0.67 -0.39 -23.30
C THR A 171 -0.36 0.52 -23.97
N GLU A 172 -1.64 0.18 -23.97
CA GLU A 172 -2.72 1.01 -24.51
C GLU A 172 -3.00 2.20 -23.60
N LEU A 173 -3.06 1.99 -22.28
CA LEU A 173 -3.20 3.06 -21.30
C LEU A 173 -2.07 4.10 -21.44
N LYS A 174 -0.83 3.62 -21.60
CA LYS A 174 0.33 4.48 -21.85
C LYS A 174 0.14 5.34 -23.10
N LYS A 175 -0.28 4.74 -24.23
CA LYS A 175 -0.54 5.49 -25.47
C LYS A 175 -1.61 6.57 -25.27
N VAL A 176 -2.68 6.26 -24.53
CA VAL A 176 -3.75 7.21 -24.20
C VAL A 176 -3.18 8.40 -23.42
N ILE A 177 -2.42 8.14 -22.35
CA ILE A 177 -1.79 9.20 -21.54
C ILE A 177 -0.82 10.06 -22.38
N ASP A 178 0.00 9.42 -23.21
CA ASP A 178 0.98 10.09 -24.08
C ASP A 178 0.31 10.93 -25.17
N SER A 179 -0.83 10.49 -25.71
CA SER A 179 -1.53 11.18 -26.81
C SER A 179 -1.98 12.60 -26.45
N VAL A 180 -2.16 12.88 -25.16
CA VAL A 180 -2.59 14.18 -24.62
C VAL A 180 -1.53 14.82 -23.71
N SER A 181 -0.31 14.28 -23.71
CA SER A 181 0.82 14.75 -22.88
C SER A 181 0.46 14.84 -21.38
N TYR A 182 -0.32 13.90 -20.86
CA TYR A 182 -0.92 14.01 -19.52
C TYR A 182 -0.02 13.50 -18.38
N LYS A 183 1.18 13.00 -18.70
CA LYS A 183 2.16 12.49 -17.71
C LYS A 183 2.32 13.42 -16.50
N ASN A 184 2.68 14.67 -16.74
CA ASN A 184 3.03 15.60 -15.64
C ASN A 184 1.81 15.95 -14.79
N VAL A 185 0.62 15.97 -15.40
CA VAL A 185 -0.63 16.23 -14.68
C VAL A 185 -0.93 15.04 -13.78
N LEU A 186 -0.95 13.83 -14.34
CA LEU A 186 -1.17 12.58 -13.60
C LEU A 186 -0.18 12.38 -12.45
N ASP A 187 1.11 12.65 -12.68
CA ASP A 187 2.16 12.49 -11.67
C ASP A 187 2.13 13.58 -10.59
N SER A 188 1.50 14.73 -10.85
CA SER A 188 1.36 15.80 -9.86
C SER A 188 0.27 15.51 -8.83
N HIS A 189 -0.64 14.59 -9.14
CA HIS A 189 -1.77 14.27 -8.27
C HIS A 189 -1.43 13.14 -7.31
N THR A 190 -1.94 13.25 -6.08
CA THR A 190 -1.85 12.16 -5.09
C THR A 190 -3.20 11.51 -4.89
N GLY A 191 -3.29 10.19 -5.06
CA GLY A 191 -4.59 9.55 -5.01
C GLY A 191 -4.61 8.04 -5.19
N THR A 192 -5.73 7.54 -5.70
CA THR A 192 -5.90 6.14 -6.13
C THR A 192 -6.09 6.12 -7.62
N PHE A 193 -5.22 5.41 -8.34
CA PHE A 193 -5.32 5.27 -9.79
C PHE A 193 -5.80 3.87 -10.18
N PHE A 194 -6.92 3.80 -10.90
CA PHE A 194 -7.42 2.56 -11.47
C PHE A 194 -6.90 2.39 -12.89
N ALA A 195 -5.93 1.50 -13.08
CA ALA A 195 -5.26 1.29 -14.36
C ALA A 195 -5.92 0.14 -15.14
N PRO A 196 -6.66 0.42 -16.23
CA PRO A 196 -7.23 -0.63 -17.08
C PRO A 196 -6.16 -1.33 -17.90
N THR A 197 -6.26 -2.66 -17.99
CA THR A 197 -5.37 -3.49 -18.82
C THR A 197 -5.56 -3.29 -20.31
N ASP A 198 -4.60 -3.73 -21.11
CA ASP A 198 -4.72 -3.74 -22.58
C ASP A 198 -5.92 -4.57 -23.07
N ASP A 199 -6.28 -5.64 -22.37
CA ASP A 199 -7.47 -6.43 -22.69
C ASP A 199 -8.78 -5.67 -22.37
N ALA A 200 -8.77 -4.82 -21.33
CA ALA A 200 -9.88 -3.91 -21.05
C ALA A 200 -10.10 -2.92 -22.21
N PHE A 201 -9.03 -2.37 -22.78
CA PHE A 201 -9.11 -1.49 -23.95
C PHE A 201 -9.62 -2.21 -25.20
N LYS A 202 -9.14 -3.44 -25.46
CA LYS A 202 -9.65 -4.26 -26.58
C LYS A 202 -11.14 -4.55 -26.42
N ALA A 203 -11.59 -4.88 -25.21
CA ALA A 203 -12.99 -5.11 -24.91
C ALA A 203 -13.84 -3.86 -25.15
N LEU A 204 -13.35 -2.68 -24.73
CA LEU A 204 -14.00 -1.41 -25.01
C LEU A 204 -14.10 -1.14 -26.52
N GLU A 205 -13.01 -1.31 -27.27
CA GLU A 205 -12.99 -1.09 -28.72
C GLU A 205 -14.03 -1.97 -29.44
N ALA A 206 -14.13 -3.24 -29.05
CA ALA A 206 -15.13 -4.16 -29.59
C ALA A 206 -16.57 -3.70 -29.29
N GLN A 207 -16.84 -3.21 -28.08
CA GLN A 207 -18.14 -2.68 -27.68
C GLN A 207 -18.51 -1.42 -28.48
N LEU A 208 -17.57 -0.52 -28.70
CA LEU A 208 -17.77 0.71 -29.48
C LEU A 208 -18.06 0.39 -30.95
N LYS A 209 -17.27 -0.51 -31.56
CA LYS A 209 -17.50 -0.98 -32.93
C LYS A 209 -18.88 -1.62 -33.09
N ALA A 210 -19.31 -2.46 -32.14
CA ALA A 210 -20.63 -3.07 -32.18
C ALA A 210 -21.77 -2.05 -32.09
N ARG A 211 -21.53 -0.88 -31.48
CA ARG A 211 -22.48 0.22 -31.37
C ARG A 211 -22.38 1.26 -32.49
N GLY A 212 -21.42 1.10 -33.41
CA GLY A 212 -21.17 2.06 -34.48
C GLY A 212 -20.58 3.39 -34.00
N VAL A 213 -20.02 3.43 -32.79
CA VAL A 213 -19.44 4.64 -32.20
C VAL A 213 -17.96 4.72 -32.53
N ASN A 214 -17.53 5.89 -33.00
CA ASN A 214 -16.12 6.23 -33.12
C ASN A 214 -15.72 7.12 -31.95
N LEU A 215 -14.58 6.86 -31.32
CA LEU A 215 -14.02 7.80 -30.36
C LEU A 215 -13.39 8.93 -31.16
N ASP A 216 -14.05 10.07 -31.21
CA ASP A 216 -13.41 11.29 -31.67
C ASP A 216 -12.21 11.57 -30.77
N GLY A 217 -11.03 11.74 -31.37
CA GLY A 217 -9.76 12.01 -30.66
C GLY A 217 -9.70 13.39 -30.00
N ASN A 218 -10.80 13.87 -29.43
CA ASN A 218 -10.86 15.12 -28.71
C ASN A 218 -10.00 15.02 -27.44
N SER A 219 -8.91 15.79 -27.41
CA SER A 219 -7.95 15.80 -26.32
C SER A 219 -8.53 16.25 -24.97
N VAL A 220 -9.69 16.93 -24.93
CA VAL A 220 -10.37 17.29 -23.68
C VAL A 220 -11.08 16.08 -23.09
N ALA A 221 -11.84 15.34 -23.89
CA ALA A 221 -12.55 14.14 -23.44
C ALA A 221 -11.59 13.05 -22.96
N VAL A 222 -10.42 12.91 -23.60
CA VAL A 222 -9.38 11.96 -23.18
C VAL A 222 -8.80 12.33 -21.81
N LYS A 223 -8.67 13.61 -21.48
CA LYS A 223 -8.16 14.04 -20.15
C LYS A 223 -9.19 13.77 -19.06
N GLU A 224 -10.45 14.15 -19.28
CA GLU A 224 -11.55 13.86 -18.35
C GLU A 224 -11.71 12.35 -18.11
N PHE A 225 -11.48 11.56 -19.15
CA PHE A 225 -11.45 10.11 -19.08
C PHE A 225 -10.32 9.59 -18.18
N ILE A 226 -9.10 10.13 -18.31
CA ILE A 226 -7.98 9.76 -17.42
C ILE A 226 -8.31 10.16 -15.97
N ASP A 227 -8.85 11.37 -15.76
CA ASP A 227 -9.21 11.86 -14.43
C ASP A 227 -10.30 11.01 -13.77
N TYR A 228 -11.23 10.45 -14.54
CA TYR A 228 -12.27 9.54 -14.03
C TYR A 228 -11.71 8.23 -13.49
N HIS A 229 -10.50 7.83 -13.89
CA HIS A 229 -9.81 6.67 -13.34
C HIS A 229 -9.06 6.99 -12.04
N VAL A 230 -9.11 8.23 -11.54
CA VAL A 230 -8.34 8.68 -10.40
C VAL A 230 -9.26 9.18 -9.29
N LEU A 231 -9.03 8.73 -8.06
CA LEU A 231 -9.65 9.30 -6.85
C LEU A 231 -8.70 10.30 -6.19
N ASP A 232 -9.24 11.32 -5.51
CA ASP A 232 -8.47 12.26 -4.68
C ASP A 232 -7.93 11.66 -3.38
N THR A 233 -8.42 10.48 -3.01
CA THR A 233 -8.05 9.80 -1.78
C THR A 233 -7.20 8.58 -2.08
N VAL A 234 -6.25 8.27 -1.20
CA VAL A 234 -5.43 7.07 -1.29
C VAL A 234 -6.12 5.93 -0.55
N VAL A 235 -6.70 4.99 -1.30
CA VAL A 235 -7.52 3.90 -0.81
C VAL A 235 -6.86 2.58 -1.18
N TYR A 236 -6.12 2.01 -0.23
CA TYR A 236 -5.69 0.62 -0.32
C TYR A 236 -6.88 -0.33 -0.08
N SER A 237 -6.78 -1.58 -0.51
CA SER A 237 -7.85 -2.59 -0.41
C SER A 237 -8.30 -2.81 1.02
N VAL A 238 -7.40 -2.70 2.00
CA VAL A 238 -7.72 -2.79 3.44
C VAL A 238 -8.71 -1.70 3.90
N GLY A 239 -8.70 -0.55 3.24
CA GLY A 239 -9.58 0.59 3.51
C GLY A 239 -10.77 0.72 2.57
N ALA A 240 -10.87 -0.15 1.55
CA ALA A 240 -11.94 -0.09 0.57
C ALA A 240 -13.28 -0.54 1.19
N LYS A 241 -14.33 0.23 0.92
CA LYS A 241 -15.70 -0.02 1.39
C LYS A 241 -16.68 0.13 0.25
N THR A 242 -17.83 -0.54 0.37
CA THR A 242 -18.94 -0.30 -0.56
C THR A 242 -19.46 1.13 -0.36
N GLY A 243 -19.53 1.91 -1.43
CA GLY A 243 -19.95 3.31 -1.38
C GLY A 243 -19.54 4.10 -2.61
N MET A 244 -19.84 5.39 -2.61
CA MET A 244 -19.45 6.32 -3.67
C MET A 244 -18.17 7.05 -3.26
N TYR A 245 -17.22 7.14 -4.18
CA TYR A 245 -15.93 7.81 -3.99
C TYR A 245 -15.81 8.95 -4.98
N ASP A 246 -15.29 10.09 -4.51
CA ASP A 246 -15.10 11.28 -5.34
C ASP A 246 -13.89 11.06 -6.26
N THR A 247 -14.12 11.25 -7.56
CA THR A 247 -13.04 11.25 -8.56
C THR A 247 -12.34 12.60 -8.57
N TRP A 248 -11.13 12.60 -9.13
CA TRP A 248 -10.29 13.77 -9.23
C TRP A 248 -10.91 14.90 -10.06
N ASN A 249 -11.71 14.58 -11.08
CA ASN A 249 -12.41 15.59 -11.87
C ASN A 249 -13.56 16.31 -11.12
N HIS A 250 -13.85 15.94 -9.86
CA HIS A 250 -14.91 16.49 -9.01
C HIS A 250 -16.32 16.52 -9.63
N GLY A 251 -16.54 15.78 -10.73
CA GLY A 251 -17.81 15.75 -11.45
C GLY A 251 -18.64 14.54 -11.04
N GLU A 252 -18.15 13.37 -11.42
CA GLU A 252 -18.82 12.11 -11.14
C GLU A 252 -18.20 11.39 -9.94
N ARG A 253 -18.86 10.33 -9.48
CA ARG A 253 -18.35 9.52 -8.39
C ARG A 253 -18.26 8.08 -8.85
N LEU A 254 -17.21 7.38 -8.43
CA LEU A 254 -17.08 5.95 -8.69
C LEU A 254 -17.81 5.17 -7.61
N GLY A 255 -18.68 4.26 -8.04
CA GLY A 255 -19.33 3.29 -7.16
C GLY A 255 -18.39 2.14 -6.87
N VAL A 256 -17.91 2.01 -5.64
CA VAL A 256 -17.14 0.85 -5.19
C VAL A 256 -18.09 -0.15 -4.57
N THR A 257 -17.98 -1.42 -4.96
CA THR A 257 -18.71 -2.54 -4.38
C THR A 257 -17.73 -3.61 -3.93
N MET A 258 -17.71 -3.89 -2.63
CA MET A 258 -16.91 -4.99 -2.07
C MET A 258 -17.67 -6.30 -2.20
N MET A 259 -17.08 -7.25 -2.94
CA MET A 259 -17.62 -8.59 -3.12
C MET A 259 -17.35 -9.46 -1.88
N ALA A 260 -18.13 -10.54 -1.70
CA ALA A 260 -18.01 -11.42 -0.54
C ALA A 260 -16.63 -12.10 -0.41
N ASN A 261 -15.91 -12.27 -1.53
CA ASN A 261 -14.55 -12.81 -1.58
C ASN A 261 -13.47 -11.74 -1.27
N GLY A 262 -13.85 -10.50 -0.96
CA GLY A 262 -12.93 -9.39 -0.68
C GLY A 262 -12.49 -8.60 -1.92
N THR A 263 -12.83 -9.03 -3.13
CA THR A 263 -12.52 -8.29 -4.36
C THR A 263 -13.35 -7.01 -4.47
N ALA A 264 -12.74 -5.90 -4.85
CA ALA A 264 -13.44 -4.65 -5.15
C ALA A 264 -13.90 -4.61 -6.61
N LYS A 265 -15.13 -4.16 -6.83
CA LYS A 265 -15.61 -3.72 -8.14
C LYS A 265 -15.75 -2.20 -8.16
N ILE A 266 -15.25 -1.57 -9.21
CA ILE A 266 -15.32 -0.14 -9.46
C ILE A 266 -16.29 0.07 -10.62
N ASN A 267 -17.49 0.56 -10.32
CA ASN A 267 -18.66 0.44 -11.18
C ASN A 267 -18.85 -1.01 -11.63
N GLN A 268 -18.58 -1.31 -12.90
CA GLN A 268 -18.65 -2.66 -13.47
C GLN A 268 -17.28 -3.36 -13.55
N ALA A 269 -16.18 -2.61 -13.44
CA ALA A 269 -14.82 -3.11 -13.54
C ALA A 269 -14.42 -3.87 -12.28
N THR A 270 -13.69 -4.96 -12.41
CA THR A 270 -13.15 -5.74 -11.30
C THR A 270 -11.69 -5.36 -11.07
N VAL A 271 -11.30 -5.13 -9.81
CA VAL A 271 -9.88 -5.03 -9.45
C VAL A 271 -9.26 -6.42 -9.50
N ILE A 272 -8.31 -6.61 -10.43
CA ILE A 272 -7.63 -7.90 -10.64
C ILE A 272 -6.28 -7.98 -9.93
N LEU A 273 -5.63 -6.83 -9.72
CA LEU A 273 -4.42 -6.70 -8.93
C LEU A 273 -4.46 -5.37 -8.18
N GLY A 274 -4.57 -5.43 -6.86
CA GLY A 274 -4.66 -4.24 -6.02
C GLY A 274 -3.36 -3.93 -5.28
N ASP A 275 -3.35 -2.75 -4.67
CA ASP A 275 -2.33 -2.31 -3.70
C ASP A 275 -0.92 -2.17 -4.27
N ILE A 276 -0.78 -1.71 -5.52
CA ILE A 276 0.52 -1.39 -6.10
C ILE A 276 0.96 -0.01 -5.59
N PRO A 277 2.03 0.09 -4.77
CA PRO A 277 2.46 1.37 -4.21
C PRO A 277 3.08 2.26 -5.29
N ALA A 278 2.63 3.51 -5.35
CA ALA A 278 3.22 4.57 -6.17
C ALA A 278 3.76 5.69 -5.27
N THR A 279 4.76 6.43 -5.74
CA THR A 279 5.29 7.60 -5.00
C THR A 279 4.20 8.63 -4.75
N ASN A 280 3.28 8.78 -5.71
CA ASN A 280 2.12 9.65 -5.65
C ASN A 280 0.79 8.92 -5.30
N GLY A 281 0.82 7.73 -4.67
CA GLY A 281 -0.41 7.12 -4.15
C GLY A 281 -0.43 5.60 -4.23
N VAL A 282 -1.56 5.06 -4.69
CA VAL A 282 -1.76 3.61 -4.91
C VAL A 282 -2.39 3.39 -6.28
N MET A 283 -1.93 2.36 -6.98
CA MET A 283 -2.49 1.92 -8.25
C MET A 283 -3.18 0.56 -8.08
N HIS A 284 -4.38 0.43 -8.66
CA HIS A 284 -5.11 -0.84 -8.75
C HIS A 284 -5.38 -1.15 -10.21
N VAL A 285 -5.04 -2.36 -10.65
CA VAL A 285 -5.27 -2.83 -12.01
C VAL A 285 -6.70 -3.33 -12.12
N ILE A 286 -7.40 -2.91 -13.19
CA ILE A 286 -8.80 -3.27 -13.45
C ILE A 286 -8.99 -3.96 -14.81
N ASP A 287 -9.99 -4.83 -14.88
CA ASP A 287 -10.32 -5.63 -16.07
C ASP A 287 -11.15 -4.88 -17.14
N SER A 288 -11.65 -3.70 -16.82
CA SER A 288 -12.57 -2.93 -17.66
C SER A 288 -12.24 -1.46 -17.60
N VAL A 289 -12.40 -0.76 -18.70
CA VAL A 289 -12.22 0.70 -18.74
C VAL A 289 -13.41 1.39 -18.05
N LEU A 290 -13.14 2.38 -17.20
CA LEU A 290 -14.16 3.21 -16.56
C LEU A 290 -14.62 4.30 -17.53
N ILE A 291 -15.94 4.41 -17.74
CA ILE A 291 -16.54 5.37 -18.68
C ILE A 291 -17.47 6.30 -17.89
N PRO A 292 -17.25 7.63 -17.92
CA PRO A 292 -18.16 8.58 -17.29
C PRO A 292 -19.56 8.57 -17.96
N GLU A 293 -20.63 8.91 -17.23
CA GLU A 293 -22.02 8.83 -17.73
C GLU A 293 -22.31 9.65 -19.00
N PRO A 294 -21.80 10.89 -19.18
CA PRO A 294 -21.96 11.65 -20.42
C PRO A 294 -21.47 10.86 -21.64
N TYR A 295 -20.41 10.06 -21.47
CA TYR A 295 -19.87 9.24 -22.54
C TYR A 295 -20.56 7.87 -22.59
N ALA A 296 -21.05 7.32 -21.47
CA ALA A 296 -21.83 6.10 -21.46
C ALA A 296 -23.16 6.24 -22.24
N THR A 297 -23.75 7.43 -22.24
CA THR A 297 -24.97 7.77 -22.97
C THR A 297 -24.71 8.34 -24.37
N ASN A 298 -23.61 9.06 -24.61
CA ASN A 298 -23.23 9.53 -25.96
C ASN A 298 -22.47 8.47 -26.80
N ILE A 299 -22.14 7.31 -26.22
CA ILE A 299 -21.91 6.05 -26.96
C ILE A 299 -23.25 5.51 -27.55
N VAL A 300 -24.34 6.25 -27.39
CA VAL A 300 -25.62 6.02 -28.06
C VAL A 300 -25.90 7.23 -28.95
N ILE A 301 -25.63 7.08 -30.24
CA ILE A 301 -26.04 7.95 -31.36
C ILE A 301 -25.30 9.30 -31.47
N GLY A 302 -24.23 9.27 -32.25
CA GLY A 302 -23.75 10.38 -33.08
C GLY A 302 -23.33 9.83 -34.44
#